data_AF-F7JQL1-F1
#
_entry.id   AF-F7JQL1-F1
#
_cell.length_a   1.000
_cell.length_b   1.000
_cell.length_c   1.000
_cell.angle_alpha   90.00
_cell.angle_beta   90.00
_cell.angle_gamma   90.00
#
_symmetry.space_group_name_H-M   'P 1'
#
loop_
_entity.id
_entity.type
_entity.pdbx_description
1 polymer ?
#
loop_
_entity_poly.entity_id
_entity_poly.type
_entity_poly.pdbx_seq_one_letter_code
_entity_poly.pdbx_strand_id
1 'polypeptide(L)'
;MERKSFDELYRDILQQKIDLREPLPPEYDPLHLDCLLHPKNYAPVFQTTQFQNCEEEIKRKCIQSCLFEAIKEEENGKVSIDTEKCTGCGGCIHSCKPEKLQGSRDLLAVMMALRKKKGEAYILAAPAFMGQFGKEVTPGKLRSAFRILGFDGMVEVALFCGHTDDERSIGV
;
A
#
# COMPACT_ATOMS: atom_id res chain seq x y z
N MET A 1 12.85 12.85 22.48
CA MET A 1 11.45 12.96 22.02
C MET A 1 11.32 11.96 20.89
N GLU A 2 10.57 10.89 21.14
CA GLU A 2 10.55 9.70 20.28
C GLU A 2 9.54 9.93 19.15
N ARG A 3 10.02 9.90 17.90
CA ARG A 3 9.15 10.09 16.73
C ARG A 3 8.21 8.89 16.58
N LYS A 4 6.96 9.16 16.24
CA LYS A 4 5.96 8.11 15.99
C LYS A 4 6.38 7.18 14.85
N SER A 5 6.04 5.90 14.97
CA SER A 5 6.15 4.94 13.89
C SER A 5 5.20 5.29 12.73
N PHE A 6 5.43 4.68 11.58
CA PHE A 6 4.60 4.91 10.39
C PHE A 6 3.13 4.49 10.62
N ASP A 7 2.90 3.33 11.22
CA ASP A 7 1.54 2.85 11.53
C ASP A 7 0.83 3.69 12.59
N GLU A 8 1.55 4.18 13.61
CA GLU A 8 0.98 5.09 14.62
C GLU A 8 0.55 6.41 13.97
N LEU A 9 1.42 7.01 13.14
CA LEU A 9 1.08 8.22 12.40
C LEU A 9 -0.14 8.03 11.50
N TYR A 10 -0.18 6.91 10.77
CA TYR A 10 -1.31 6.57 9.92
C TYR A 10 -2.62 6.44 10.71
N ARG A 11 -2.61 5.74 11.84
CA ARG A 11 -3.79 5.58 12.70
C ARG A 11 -4.25 6.90 13.30
N ASP A 12 -3.32 7.74 13.76
CA ASP A 12 -3.63 9.04 14.32
C ASP A 12 -4.31 9.94 13.28
N ILE A 13 -3.77 10.01 12.05
CA ILE A 13 -4.36 10.78 10.95
C ILE A 13 -5.78 10.28 10.61
N LEU A 14 -6.02 8.98 10.67
CA LEU A 14 -7.36 8.42 10.44
C LEU A 14 -8.33 8.70 11.60
N GLN A 15 -7.84 8.75 12.83
CA GLN A 15 -8.65 9.00 14.04
C GLN A 15 -8.96 10.47 14.26
N GLN A 16 -8.08 11.37 13.81
CA GLN A 16 -8.34 12.80 13.65
C GLN A 16 -9.45 12.97 12.61
N LYS A 17 -10.69 12.83 13.09
CA LYS A 17 -11.93 12.66 12.34
C LYS A 17 -11.97 13.45 11.04
N ILE A 18 -11.56 12.91 9.88
CA ILE A 18 -12.04 13.22 8.51
C ILE A 18 -12.14 14.74 8.14
N ASP A 19 -11.61 15.64 8.95
CA ASP A 19 -11.82 17.07 8.94
C ASP A 19 -10.42 17.66 8.90
N LEU A 20 -10.02 18.11 7.71
CA LEU A 20 -8.67 18.57 7.37
C LEU A 20 -8.24 19.84 8.14
N ARG A 21 -9.03 20.25 9.14
CA ARG A 21 -8.89 21.47 9.93
C ARG A 21 -8.18 21.24 11.26
N GLU A 22 -8.06 19.99 11.70
CA GLU A 22 -7.26 19.66 12.87
C GLU A 22 -5.76 19.70 12.53
N PRO A 23 -4.91 20.23 13.44
CA PRO A 23 -3.47 20.24 13.23
C PRO A 23 -2.94 18.80 13.22
N LEU A 24 -1.94 18.56 12.36
CA LEU A 24 -1.25 17.27 12.28
C LEU A 24 -0.76 16.83 13.68
N PRO A 25 -0.74 15.51 13.96
CA PRO A 25 -0.24 15.00 15.24
C PRO A 25 1.15 15.57 15.52
N PRO A 26 1.46 16.00 16.74
CA PRO A 26 2.82 16.43 17.06
C PRO A 26 3.79 15.23 16.94
N GLU A 27 5.05 15.51 16.63
CA GLU A 27 6.17 14.53 16.67
C GLU A 27 6.13 13.42 15.60
N TYR A 28 5.99 13.80 14.32
CA TYR A 28 6.04 12.87 13.19
C TYR A 28 7.36 12.91 12.42
N ASP A 29 7.63 11.84 11.67
CA ASP A 29 8.70 11.83 10.68
C ASP A 29 8.21 12.44 9.35
N PRO A 30 8.86 13.49 8.81
CA PRO A 30 8.47 14.09 7.53
C PRO A 30 8.40 13.10 6.37
N LEU A 31 9.26 12.08 6.35
CA LEU A 31 9.26 11.05 5.31
C LEU A 31 7.99 10.19 5.38
N HIS A 32 7.56 9.84 6.60
CA HIS A 32 6.35 9.06 6.80
C HIS A 32 5.11 9.83 6.35
N LEU A 33 5.03 11.12 6.67
CA LEU A 33 3.93 11.96 6.25
C LEU A 33 3.89 12.12 4.72
N ASP A 34 5.04 12.36 4.08
CA ASP A 34 5.07 12.53 2.62
C ASP A 34 4.65 11.24 1.89
N CYS A 35 5.08 10.07 2.37
CA CYS A 35 4.64 8.79 1.84
C CYS A 35 3.12 8.60 1.94
N LEU A 36 2.48 8.99 3.05
CA LEU A 36 1.02 8.90 3.22
C LEU A 36 0.24 9.83 2.29
N LEU A 37 0.79 11.01 1.99
CA LEU A 37 0.15 12.02 1.15
C LEU A 37 0.43 11.83 -0.34
N HIS A 38 1.61 11.29 -0.67
CA HIS A 38 2.12 11.16 -2.04
C HIS A 38 2.69 9.75 -2.30
N PRO A 39 1.91 8.66 -2.09
CA PRO A 39 2.42 7.29 -2.17
C PRO A 39 3.00 6.94 -3.56
N LYS A 40 2.50 7.56 -4.62
CA LYS A 40 3.00 7.39 -6.00
C LYS A 40 4.47 7.79 -6.22
N ASN A 41 5.06 8.56 -5.31
CA ASN A 41 6.46 9.01 -5.40
C ASN A 41 7.42 7.97 -4.81
N TYR A 42 6.89 6.89 -4.22
CA TYR A 42 7.65 5.89 -3.49
C TYR A 42 7.37 4.49 -4.04
N ALA A 43 8.31 3.58 -3.79
CA ALA A 43 8.08 2.16 -4.05
C ALA A 43 6.90 1.67 -3.18
N PRO A 44 6.06 0.73 -3.67
CA PRO A 44 4.97 0.16 -2.89
C PRO A 44 5.41 -0.49 -1.57
N VAL A 45 6.67 -0.94 -1.50
CA VAL A 45 7.36 -1.31 -0.27
C VAL A 45 8.50 -0.33 -0.04
N PHE A 46 8.56 0.25 1.15
CA PHE A 46 9.58 1.23 1.51
C PHE A 46 10.20 0.91 2.87
N GLN A 47 11.34 1.55 3.13
CA GLN A 47 12.05 1.43 4.40
C GLN A 47 11.56 2.49 5.37
N THR A 48 11.29 2.08 6.61
CA THR A 48 11.18 3.04 7.70
C THR A 48 12.56 3.59 8.05
N THR A 49 12.62 4.74 8.71
CA THR A 49 13.86 5.47 9.02
C THR A 49 14.90 4.69 9.85
N GLN A 50 14.57 3.47 10.29
CA GLN A 50 15.39 2.62 11.15
C GLN A 50 16.20 1.54 10.40
N PHE A 51 16.13 1.47 9.06
CA PHE A 51 16.82 0.43 8.28
C PHE A 51 18.36 0.53 8.34
N GLN A 52 18.93 1.68 8.68
CA GLN A 52 20.39 1.88 8.73
C GLN A 52 21.09 1.02 9.81
N ASN A 53 20.38 0.60 10.86
CA ASN A 53 20.93 -0.24 11.94
C ASN A 53 20.41 -1.69 11.84
N CYS A 54 20.40 -2.28 10.65
CA CYS A 54 19.90 -3.64 10.43
C CYS A 54 21.05 -4.64 10.33
N GLU A 55 20.95 -5.77 11.05
CA GLU A 55 21.93 -6.84 11.01
C GLU A 55 22.10 -7.39 9.58
N GLU A 56 23.33 -7.71 9.19
CA GLU A 56 23.68 -8.19 7.84
C GLU A 56 22.85 -9.41 7.42
N GLU A 57 22.58 -10.33 8.34
CA GLU A 57 21.76 -11.50 8.06
C GLU A 57 20.33 -11.12 7.65
N ILE A 58 19.76 -10.12 8.31
CA ILE A 58 18.41 -9.62 8.02
C ILE A 58 18.39 -8.90 6.67
N LYS A 59 19.41 -8.08 6.39
CA LYS A 59 19.57 -7.41 5.09
C LYS A 59 19.60 -8.43 3.95
N ARG A 60 20.42 -9.47 4.07
CA ARG A 60 20.51 -10.56 3.07
C ARG A 60 19.20 -11.29 2.87
N LYS A 61 18.44 -11.59 3.93
CA LYS A 61 17.11 -12.21 3.81
C LYS A 61 16.11 -11.32 3.07
N CYS A 62 16.12 -10.02 3.35
CA CYS A 62 15.26 -9.07 2.63
C CYS A 62 15.61 -9.00 1.15
N ILE A 63 16.90 -8.98 0.81
CA ILE A 63 17.39 -8.98 -0.58
C ILE A 63 17.01 -10.29 -1.29
N GLN A 64 17.29 -11.45 -0.69
CA GLN A 64 17.03 -12.77 -1.27
C GLN A 64 15.54 -13.10 -1.43
N SER A 65 14.67 -12.53 -0.59
CA SER A 65 13.22 -12.73 -0.69
C SER A 65 12.58 -11.89 -1.80
N CYS A 66 13.29 -10.91 -2.36
CA CYS A 66 12.78 -10.09 -3.45
C CYS A 66 12.97 -10.80 -4.80
N LEU A 67 11.91 -11.46 -5.27
CA LEU A 67 11.89 -12.15 -6.59
C LEU A 67 12.19 -11.21 -7.78
N PHE A 68 11.90 -9.91 -7.62
CA PHE A 68 12.03 -8.90 -8.67
C PHE A 68 13.36 -8.13 -8.62
N GLU A 69 14.26 -8.51 -7.71
CA GLU A 69 15.58 -7.85 -7.53
C GLU A 69 15.46 -6.32 -7.31
N ALA A 70 14.37 -5.89 -6.70
CA ALA A 70 14.11 -4.49 -6.41
C ALA A 70 14.90 -4.00 -5.18
N ILE A 71 15.41 -4.89 -4.33
CA ILE A 71 16.14 -4.55 -3.11
C ILE A 71 17.63 -4.80 -3.33
N LYS A 72 18.47 -3.78 -3.15
CA LYS A 72 19.93 -3.85 -3.35
C LYS A 72 20.67 -3.28 -2.15
N GLU A 73 21.86 -3.79 -1.90
CA GLU A 73 22.82 -3.16 -0.98
C GLU A 73 23.74 -2.24 -1.77
N GLU A 74 23.86 -0.99 -1.32
CA GLU A 74 24.76 0.01 -1.86
C GLU A 74 26.14 -0.06 -1.20
N GLU A 75 27.11 0.63 -1.80
CA GLU A 75 28.52 0.60 -1.38
C GLU A 75 28.74 1.06 0.07
N ASN A 76 27.83 1.87 0.61
CA ASN A 76 27.86 2.36 1.99
C ASN A 76 27.18 1.41 3.00
N GLY A 77 26.79 0.20 2.58
CA GLY A 77 26.08 -0.78 3.41
C GLY A 77 24.60 -0.45 3.66
N LYS A 78 24.08 0.60 3.01
CA LYS A 78 22.66 0.94 3.02
C LYS A 78 21.95 0.06 2.01
N VAL A 79 20.75 -0.40 2.36
CA VAL A 79 19.88 -1.05 1.39
C VAL A 79 19.03 0.01 0.69
N SER A 80 18.85 -0.09 -0.62
CA SER A 80 17.93 0.73 -1.39
C SER A 80 16.87 -0.13 -2.08
N ILE A 81 15.73 0.49 -2.38
CA ILE A 81 14.60 -0.15 -3.07
C ILE A 81 14.36 0.62 -4.37
N ASP A 82 14.47 -0.10 -5.49
CA ASP A 82 14.20 0.40 -6.83
C ASP A 82 12.68 0.50 -7.03
N THR A 83 12.19 1.72 -7.24
CA THR A 83 10.76 2.04 -7.37
C THR A 83 10.14 1.43 -8.63
N GLU A 84 10.92 1.31 -9.71
CA GLU A 84 10.44 0.80 -11.00
C GLU A 84 10.33 -0.72 -11.00
N LYS A 85 11.17 -1.40 -10.21
CA LYS A 85 11.14 -2.86 -10.09
C LYS A 85 10.22 -3.38 -8.99
N CYS A 86 9.89 -2.55 -8.01
CA CYS A 86 9.08 -2.99 -6.87
C CYS A 86 7.61 -3.15 -7.25
N THR A 87 7.15 -4.40 -7.33
CA THR A 87 5.75 -4.74 -7.64
C THR A 87 4.82 -4.73 -6.44
N GLY A 88 5.34 -4.53 -5.22
CA GLY A 88 4.52 -4.53 -4.00
C GLY A 88 4.08 -5.91 -3.51
N CYS A 89 4.72 -7.01 -3.94
CA CYS A 89 4.31 -8.37 -3.57
C CYS A 89 4.42 -8.71 -2.07
N GLY A 90 5.16 -7.92 -1.29
CA GLY A 90 5.26 -8.05 0.17
C GLY A 90 6.14 -9.19 0.69
N GLY A 91 6.79 -9.99 -0.17
CA GLY A 91 7.65 -11.11 0.26
C GLY A 91 8.81 -10.68 1.17
N CYS A 92 9.38 -9.50 0.90
CA CYS A 92 10.43 -8.90 1.72
C CYS A 92 9.92 -8.39 3.08
N ILE A 93 8.67 -7.89 3.15
CA ILE A 93 8.04 -7.49 4.41
C ILE A 93 7.88 -8.72 5.33
N HIS A 94 7.37 -9.83 4.79
CA HIS A 94 7.21 -11.06 5.57
C HIS A 94 8.54 -11.64 6.07
N SER A 95 9.61 -11.45 5.30
CA SER A 95 10.95 -11.92 5.66
C SER A 95 11.69 -11.00 6.65
N CYS A 96 11.22 -9.76 6.82
CA CYS A 96 11.84 -8.75 7.65
C CYS A 96 11.38 -8.86 9.11
N LYS A 97 12.06 -9.71 9.89
CA LYS A 97 11.79 -9.88 11.33
C LYS A 97 11.71 -8.59 12.17
N PRO A 98 12.56 -7.56 11.95
CA PRO A 98 12.50 -6.34 12.73
C PRO A 98 11.45 -5.34 12.22
N GLU A 99 10.61 -5.71 11.24
CA GLU A 99 9.51 -4.88 10.71
C GLU A 99 9.97 -3.51 10.18
N LYS A 100 11.20 -3.45 9.66
CA LYS A 100 11.80 -2.22 9.10
C LYS A 100 11.37 -1.92 7.66
N LEU A 101 10.63 -2.83 7.05
CA LEU A 101 10.00 -2.67 5.75
C LEU A 101 8.50 -2.58 5.93
N GLN A 102 7.88 -1.61 5.27
CA GLN A 102 6.43 -1.44 5.30
C GLN A 102 5.87 -1.28 3.90
N GLY A 103 4.61 -1.69 3.75
CA GLY A 103 3.84 -1.46 2.54
C GLY A 103 3.15 -0.10 2.60
N SER A 104 2.94 0.52 1.44
CA SER A 104 2.20 1.78 1.34
C SER A 104 0.80 1.69 1.96
N ARG A 105 0.32 2.82 2.49
CA ARG A 105 -1.02 2.98 3.07
C ARG A 105 -1.78 4.03 2.28
N ASP A 106 -2.46 3.60 1.23
CA ASP A 106 -2.99 4.52 0.23
C ASP A 106 -4.37 5.09 0.56
N LEU A 107 -5.01 4.67 1.65
CA LEU A 107 -6.38 5.08 1.99
C LEU A 107 -6.52 6.61 2.04
N LEU A 108 -5.57 7.31 2.65
CA LEU A 108 -5.60 8.77 2.76
C LEU A 108 -5.54 9.43 1.37
N ALA A 109 -4.59 9.00 0.54
CA ALA A 109 -4.43 9.48 -0.82
C ALA A 109 -5.69 9.21 -1.67
N VAL A 110 -6.28 8.02 -1.55
CA VAL A 110 -7.54 7.65 -2.21
C VAL A 110 -8.68 8.57 -1.79
N MET A 111 -8.86 8.81 -0.49
CA MET A 111 -9.92 9.71 0.00
C MET A 111 -9.72 11.15 -0.46
N MET A 112 -8.47 11.64 -0.51
CA MET A 112 -8.15 12.96 -1.05
C MET A 112 -8.43 13.05 -2.55
N ALA A 113 -8.09 12.01 -3.32
CA ALA A 113 -8.37 11.94 -4.75
C ALA A 113 -9.88 11.89 -5.00
N LEU A 114 -10.63 11.11 -4.22
CA LEU A 114 -12.08 11.00 -4.31
C LEU A 114 -12.78 12.33 -4.06
N ARG A 115 -12.30 13.12 -3.08
CA ARG A 115 -12.81 14.47 -2.81
C ARG A 115 -12.52 15.48 -3.91
N LYS A 116 -11.37 15.35 -4.59
CA LYS A 116 -10.93 16.25 -5.67
C LYS A 116 -11.36 15.78 -7.06
N LYS A 117 -12.07 14.65 -7.17
CA LYS A 117 -12.44 14.04 -8.45
C LYS A 117 -13.30 14.99 -9.27
N LYS A 118 -13.06 15.06 -10.58
CA LYS A 118 -13.90 15.79 -11.56
C LYS A 118 -14.75 14.86 -12.42
N GLY A 119 -14.54 13.56 -12.33
CA GLY A 119 -15.23 12.53 -13.10
C GLY A 119 -15.59 11.35 -12.21
N GLU A 120 -15.87 10.22 -12.85
CA GLU A 120 -16.28 9.00 -12.16
C GLU A 120 -15.10 8.27 -11.51
N ALA A 121 -15.33 7.68 -10.35
CA ALA A 121 -14.39 6.89 -9.59
C ALA A 121 -15.03 5.54 -9.27
N TYR A 122 -14.42 4.47 -9.79
CA TYR A 122 -14.89 3.10 -9.60
C TYR A 122 -13.89 2.30 -8.75
N ILE A 123 -14.42 1.40 -7.93
CA ILE A 123 -13.62 0.37 -7.26
C ILE A 123 -13.43 -0.80 -8.21
N LEU A 124 -12.18 -1.20 -8.44
CA LEU A 124 -11.84 -2.46 -9.11
C LEU A 124 -11.52 -3.51 -8.05
N ALA A 125 -12.45 -4.44 -7.82
CA ALA A 125 -12.31 -5.47 -6.79
C ALA A 125 -11.69 -6.75 -7.37
N ALA A 126 -10.52 -7.14 -6.86
CA ALA A 126 -9.88 -8.40 -7.20
C ALA A 126 -10.64 -9.60 -6.60
N PRO A 127 -10.71 -10.77 -7.26
CA PRO A 127 -11.60 -11.89 -6.88
C PRO A 127 -11.46 -12.35 -5.42
N ALA A 128 -10.24 -12.28 -4.88
CA ALA A 128 -9.92 -12.69 -3.51
C ALA A 128 -10.64 -11.87 -2.42
N PHE A 129 -11.28 -10.74 -2.75
CA PHE A 129 -12.00 -9.92 -1.77
C PHE A 129 -13.15 -10.67 -1.08
N MET A 130 -13.80 -11.61 -1.77
CA MET A 130 -14.96 -12.33 -1.21
C MET A 130 -14.63 -13.17 0.02
N GLY A 131 -13.39 -13.65 0.17
CA GLY A 131 -12.95 -14.45 1.31
C GLY A 131 -12.37 -13.66 2.48
N GLN A 132 -12.15 -12.34 2.32
CA GLN A 132 -11.47 -11.51 3.32
C GLN A 132 -12.41 -10.94 4.39
N PHE A 133 -13.72 -10.99 4.15
CA PHE A 133 -14.72 -10.45 5.07
C PHE A 133 -15.52 -11.56 5.74
N GLY A 134 -16.08 -11.27 6.92
CA GLY A 134 -16.93 -12.21 7.65
C GLY A 134 -18.16 -12.62 6.84
N LYS A 135 -18.77 -13.77 7.21
CA LYS A 135 -19.89 -14.40 6.48
C LYS A 135 -21.09 -13.48 6.22
N GLU A 136 -21.23 -12.42 7.01
CA GLU A 136 -22.33 -11.46 6.88
C GLU A 136 -22.10 -10.39 5.81
N VAL A 137 -20.88 -10.26 5.27
CA VAL A 137 -20.51 -9.25 4.28
C VAL A 137 -20.74 -9.81 2.88
N THR A 138 -21.67 -9.19 2.15
CA THR A 138 -21.97 -9.56 0.75
C THR A 138 -21.37 -8.54 -0.21
N PRO A 139 -21.09 -8.91 -1.48
CA PRO A 139 -20.67 -7.95 -2.51
C PRO A 139 -21.64 -6.77 -2.66
N GLY A 140 -22.94 -7.00 -2.48
CA GLY A 140 -23.96 -5.93 -2.48
C GLY A 140 -23.78 -4.94 -1.34
N LYS A 141 -23.50 -5.41 -0.11
CA LYS A 141 -23.21 -4.53 1.03
C LYS A 141 -21.97 -3.69 0.79
N LEU A 142 -20.90 -4.28 0.24
CA LEU A 142 -19.67 -3.57 -0.12
C LEU A 142 -19.92 -2.52 -1.19
N ARG A 143 -20.65 -2.87 -2.26
CA ARG A 143 -21.05 -1.92 -3.32
C ARG A 143 -21.80 -0.72 -2.74
N SER A 144 -22.78 -0.96 -1.87
CA SER A 144 -23.55 0.10 -1.22
C SER A 144 -22.66 0.96 -0.31
N ALA A 145 -21.76 0.35 0.46
CA ALA A 145 -20.83 1.07 1.32
C ALA A 145 -19.90 1.99 0.50
N PHE A 146 -19.30 1.50 -0.58
CA PHE A 146 -18.45 2.32 -1.44
C PHE A 146 -19.23 3.45 -2.12
N ARG A 147 -20.49 3.23 -2.48
CA ARG A 147 -21.35 4.29 -3.01
C ARG A 147 -21.62 5.39 -1.97
N ILE A 148 -21.85 5.03 -0.70
CA ILE A 148 -22.00 5.99 0.40
C ILE A 148 -20.69 6.78 0.62
N LEU A 149 -19.54 6.13 0.46
CA LEU A 149 -18.23 6.79 0.56
C LEU A 149 -17.92 7.76 -0.59
N GLY A 150 -18.69 7.72 -1.68
CA GLY A 150 -18.57 8.65 -2.81
C GLY A 150 -17.99 8.04 -4.10
N PHE A 151 -17.83 6.71 -4.17
CA PHE A 151 -17.53 6.02 -5.43
C PHE A 151 -18.80 5.89 -6.28
N ASP A 152 -18.65 5.93 -7.61
CA ASP A 152 -19.76 5.84 -8.56
C ASP A 152 -20.15 4.39 -8.86
N GLY A 153 -19.22 3.45 -8.62
CA GLY A 153 -19.53 2.04 -8.70
C GLY A 153 -18.38 1.12 -8.26
N MET A 154 -18.63 -0.17 -8.39
CA MET A 154 -17.69 -1.24 -8.11
C MET A 154 -17.79 -2.30 -9.21
N VAL A 155 -16.65 -2.65 -9.79
CA VAL A 155 -16.51 -3.64 -10.85
C VAL A 155 -15.60 -4.74 -10.35
N GLU A 156 -16.02 -5.99 -10.52
CA GLU A 156 -15.21 -7.15 -10.18
C GLU A 156 -14.28 -7.46 -11.35
N VAL A 157 -12.99 -7.58 -11.07
CA VAL A 157 -11.96 -7.82 -12.10
C VAL A 157 -12.13 -9.21 -12.74
N ALA A 158 -12.71 -10.18 -12.02
CA ALA A 158 -13.00 -11.53 -12.53
C ALA A 158 -13.84 -11.50 -13.82
N LEU A 159 -14.69 -10.49 -14.00
CA LEU A 159 -15.52 -10.34 -15.20
C LEU A 159 -14.70 -10.25 -16.48
N PHE A 160 -13.43 -9.82 -16.38
CA PHE A 160 -12.55 -9.65 -17.54
C PHE A 160 -11.54 -10.79 -17.72
N CYS A 161 -11.37 -11.67 -16.72
CA CYS A 161 -10.44 -12.80 -16.82
C CYS A 161 -10.88 -13.85 -17.86
N GLY A 162 -12.20 -14.03 -18.06
CA GLY A 162 -12.71 -14.96 -19.07
C GLY A 162 -12.35 -14.59 -20.52
N HIS A 163 -12.03 -13.32 -20.80
CA HIS A 163 -11.50 -12.89 -22.11
C HIS A 163 -9.98 -13.11 -22.22
N THR A 164 -9.22 -12.99 -21.13
CA THR A 164 -7.78 -13.26 -21.15
C THR A 164 -7.44 -14.75 -21.28
N ASP A 165 -8.36 -15.63 -20.89
CA ASP A 165 -8.23 -17.07 -21.13
C ASP A 165 -8.48 -17.45 -22.60
N ASP A 166 -9.26 -16.65 -23.33
CA ASP A 166 -9.49 -16.83 -24.77
C ASP A 166 -8.26 -16.39 -25.58
N GLU A 167 -7.55 -15.33 -25.15
CA GLU A 167 -6.27 -14.93 -25.77
C GLU A 167 -5.13 -15.94 -25.52
N ARG A 168 -5.20 -16.76 -24.45
CA ARG A 168 -4.28 -17.91 -24.29
C ARG A 168 -4.62 -19.09 -25.22
N SER A 169 -5.79 -19.09 -25.84
CA SER A 169 -6.20 -20.10 -26.84
C SER A 169 -5.79 -19.73 -28.27
N ILE A 170 -5.41 -18.47 -28.51
CA ILE A 170 -4.75 -18.01 -29.73
C ILE A 170 -3.29 -17.70 -29.42
N GLY A 171 -2.47 -18.75 -29.41
CA GLY A 171 -1.03 -18.65 -29.18
C GLY A 171 -0.38 -17.59 -30.06
N VAL A 172 0.26 -16.62 -29.40
CA VAL A 172 1.39 -15.87 -29.93
C VAL A 172 2.63 -16.33 -29.18
#